data_AF-A0A8R7TT29-F1
#
_entry.id   AF-A0A8R7TT29-F1
#
_cell.length_a   1.000
_cell.length_b   1.000
_cell.length_c   1.000
_cell.angle_alpha   90.00
_cell.angle_beta   90.00
_cell.angle_gamma   90.00
#
_symmetry.space_group_name_H-M   'P 1'
#
loop_
_entity.id
_entity.type
_entity.pdbx_description
1 polymer ?
#
loop_
_entity_poly.entity_id
_entity_poly.type
_entity_poly.pdbx_seq_one_letter_code
_entity_poly.pdbx_strand_id
1 'polypeptide(L)'
;MPHCNCAFDAFLLFDKIPNPFLPPEASFQGMHRSFACLKTHLDLRLLKAQRKNRLLRCVTRGSGIRFIACTTGAAIAGLVIATHAMTALLAAAPACAASRGSCCSTPTWMKRLRQHVDRLDTAARGAYVLNNDVDTIERLGLHATVKGDKILVRLGLERGRGQHHSIEEVVRQLRKNHPSLLCQLADLEEHICLYFAAVNHARLFYVHHLNAQSDPNTELPL
;
A
#
# COMPACT_ATOMS: atom_id res chain seq x y z
N MET A 1 -29.69 -49.54 -3.61
CA MET A 1 -30.50 -48.43 -3.05
C MET A 1 -30.11 -47.90 -1.64
N PRO A 2 -28.98 -48.25 -0.99
CA PRO A 2 -28.63 -47.63 0.31
C PRO A 2 -27.98 -46.23 0.19
N HIS A 3 -27.29 -45.93 -0.92
CA HIS A 3 -26.54 -44.67 -1.07
C HIS A 3 -27.42 -43.40 -1.10
N CYS A 4 -28.63 -43.46 -1.67
CA CYS A 4 -29.56 -42.33 -1.66
C CYS A 4 -30.09 -42.03 -0.25
N ASN A 5 -30.29 -43.06 0.58
CA ASN A 5 -30.72 -42.88 1.96
C ASN A 5 -29.62 -42.20 2.79
N CYS A 6 -28.36 -42.64 2.63
CA CYS A 6 -27.23 -41.99 3.30
C CYS A 6 -27.04 -40.53 2.84
N ALA A 7 -27.22 -40.25 1.55
CA ALA A 7 -27.14 -38.89 1.02
C ALA A 7 -28.26 -37.99 1.60
N PHE A 8 -29.48 -38.51 1.70
CA PHE A 8 -30.60 -37.79 2.34
C PHE A 8 -30.30 -37.46 3.80
N ASP A 9 -29.72 -38.39 4.56
CA ASP A 9 -29.35 -38.16 5.96
C ASP A 9 -28.22 -37.13 6.08
N ALA A 10 -27.24 -37.17 5.17
CA ALA A 10 -26.18 -36.17 5.10
C ALA A 10 -26.74 -34.77 4.76
N PHE A 11 -27.73 -34.68 3.87
CA PHE A 11 -28.43 -33.45 3.53
C PHE A 11 -29.20 -32.86 4.71
N LEU A 12 -29.86 -33.70 5.52
CA LEU A 12 -30.51 -33.25 6.75
C LEU A 12 -29.50 -32.66 7.75
N LEU A 13 -28.30 -33.24 7.85
CA LEU A 13 -27.24 -32.68 8.69
C LEU A 13 -26.71 -31.36 8.14
N PHE A 14 -26.47 -31.30 6.83
CA PHE A 14 -25.97 -30.11 6.16
C PHE A 14 -26.95 -28.92 6.25
N ASP A 15 -28.25 -29.16 6.09
CA ASP A 15 -29.26 -28.11 6.19
C ASP A 15 -29.32 -27.47 7.60
N LYS A 16 -29.12 -28.29 8.64
CA LYS A 16 -29.10 -27.83 10.05
C LYS A 16 -27.90 -26.95 10.39
N ILE A 17 -26.75 -27.14 9.75
CA ILE A 17 -25.54 -26.38 10.05
C ILE A 17 -25.66 -24.99 9.41
N PRO A 18 -25.65 -23.87 10.16
CA PRO A 18 -25.76 -22.54 9.57
C PRO A 18 -24.60 -22.27 8.59
N ASN A 19 -24.79 -21.36 7.63
CA ASN A 19 -23.72 -20.97 6.73
C ASN A 19 -22.57 -20.37 7.56
N PRO A 20 -21.35 -20.94 7.53
CA PRO A 20 -20.23 -20.44 8.31
C PRO A 20 -19.69 -19.10 7.80
N PHE A 21 -20.01 -18.73 6.56
CA PHE A 21 -19.61 -17.46 5.97
C PHE A 21 -20.64 -16.38 6.29
N LEU A 22 -20.16 -15.19 6.66
CA LEU A 22 -21.03 -14.05 6.92
C LEU A 22 -21.58 -13.46 5.62
N PRO A 23 -22.78 -12.86 5.64
CA PRO A 23 -23.26 -12.05 4.54
C PRO A 23 -22.29 -10.89 4.25
N PRO A 24 -22.11 -10.48 2.98
CA PRO A 24 -21.21 -9.39 2.60
C PRO A 24 -21.40 -8.14 3.47
N GLU A 25 -22.66 -7.70 3.65
CA GLU A 25 -23.00 -6.48 4.40
C GLU A 25 -22.64 -6.54 5.90
N ALA A 26 -22.55 -7.73 6.47
CA ALA A 26 -22.18 -7.94 7.88
C ALA A 26 -20.67 -8.20 8.05
N SER A 27 -19.95 -8.46 6.96
CA SER A 27 -18.55 -8.82 6.98
C SER A 27 -17.67 -7.58 6.81
N PHE A 28 -16.59 -7.46 7.60
CA PHE A 28 -15.48 -6.51 7.41
C PHE A 28 -15.79 -5.00 7.34
N GLN A 29 -17.03 -4.53 7.50
CA GLN A 29 -17.40 -3.11 7.38
C GLN A 29 -16.56 -2.16 8.26
N GLY A 30 -16.29 -2.54 9.51
CA GLY A 30 -15.44 -1.75 10.41
C GLY A 30 -13.97 -1.69 9.95
N MET A 31 -13.50 -2.78 9.36
CA MET A 31 -12.16 -2.91 8.82
C MET A 31 -12.00 -2.05 7.55
N HIS A 32 -12.97 -2.10 6.64
CA HIS A 32 -13.07 -1.22 5.47
C HIS A 32 -13.02 0.25 5.81
N ARG A 33 -13.85 0.68 6.78
CA ARG A 33 -13.84 2.09 7.23
C ARG A 33 -12.48 2.49 7.79
N SER A 34 -11.84 1.60 8.56
CA SER A 34 -10.52 1.84 9.14
C SER A 34 -9.45 1.97 8.06
N PHE A 35 -9.44 1.10 7.05
CA PHE A 35 -8.47 1.15 5.96
C PHE A 35 -8.72 2.29 4.98
N ALA A 36 -9.97 2.60 4.65
CA ALA A 36 -10.30 3.79 3.88
C ALA A 36 -9.84 5.07 4.60
N CYS A 37 -10.06 5.17 5.92
CA CYS A 37 -9.57 6.28 6.73
C CYS A 37 -8.04 6.34 6.75
N LEU A 38 -7.37 5.20 6.96
CA LEU A 38 -5.91 5.13 6.94
C LEU A 38 -5.34 5.54 5.58
N LYS A 39 -5.91 5.03 4.48
CA LYS A 39 -5.47 5.33 3.11
C LYS A 39 -5.59 6.82 2.82
N THR A 40 -6.77 7.40 3.08
CA THR A 40 -7.00 8.84 2.86
C THR A 40 -6.04 9.70 3.68
N HIS A 41 -5.76 9.32 4.93
CA HIS A 41 -4.80 10.02 5.77
C HIS A 41 -3.35 9.92 5.23
N LEU A 42 -2.93 8.74 4.77
CA LEU A 42 -1.62 8.52 4.17
C LEU A 42 -1.46 9.29 2.85
N ASP A 43 -2.47 9.27 1.99
CA ASP A 43 -2.48 10.01 0.72
C ASP A 43 -2.32 11.51 0.94
N LEU A 44 -3.09 12.07 1.88
CA LEU A 44 -2.98 13.49 2.24
C LEU A 44 -1.59 13.84 2.77
N ARG A 45 -0.99 12.98 3.62
CA ARG A 45 0.37 13.19 4.13
C ARG A 45 1.42 13.07 3.04
N LEU A 46 1.29 12.10 2.15
CA LEU A 46 2.18 11.90 1.01
C LEU A 46 2.14 13.11 0.08
N LEU A 47 0.96 13.59 -0.30
CA LEU A 47 0.77 14.79 -1.11
C LEU A 47 1.40 16.02 -0.44
N LYS A 48 1.20 16.19 0.88
CA LYS A 48 1.80 17.29 1.64
C LYS A 48 3.33 17.21 1.64
N ALA A 49 3.90 16.01 1.82
CA ALA A 49 5.35 15.80 1.82
C ALA A 49 5.97 16.01 0.43
N GLN A 50 5.31 15.53 -0.63
CA GLN A 50 5.71 15.75 -2.02
C GLN A 50 5.67 17.23 -2.40
N ARG A 51 4.62 17.96 -2.00
CA ARG A 51 4.52 19.41 -2.21
C ARG A 51 5.69 20.14 -1.55
N LYS A 52 6.02 19.81 -0.30
CA LYS A 52 7.19 20.36 0.40
C LYS A 52 8.48 20.08 -0.37
N ASN A 53 8.73 18.83 -0.74
CA ASN A 53 9.93 18.44 -1.50
C ASN A 53 10.02 19.19 -2.85
N ARG A 54 8.90 19.37 -3.56
CA ARG A 54 8.85 20.13 -4.81
C ARG A 54 9.21 21.60 -4.59
N LEU A 55 8.59 22.26 -3.60
CA LEU A 55 8.88 23.66 -3.26
C LEU A 55 10.36 23.87 -2.94
N LEU A 56 10.92 22.99 -2.12
CA LEU A 56 12.31 23.06 -1.72
C LEU A 56 13.28 22.88 -2.89
N ARG A 57 12.99 21.95 -3.81
CA ARG A 57 13.75 21.80 -5.06
C ARG A 57 13.68 23.04 -5.93
N CYS A 58 12.52 23.70 -6.01
CA CYS A 58 12.38 24.96 -6.74
C CYS A 58 13.24 26.07 -6.11
N VAL A 59 13.21 26.21 -4.78
CA VAL A 59 14.02 27.21 -4.05
C VAL A 59 15.52 26.96 -4.25
N THR A 60 15.97 25.71 -4.12
CA THR A 60 17.40 25.38 -4.32
C THR A 60 17.84 25.58 -5.77
N ARG A 61 17.01 25.27 -6.76
CA ARG A 61 17.30 25.59 -8.17
C ARG A 61 17.39 27.10 -8.39
N GLY A 62 16.45 27.86 -7.84
CA GLY A 62 16.43 29.33 -7.95
C GLY A 62 17.65 29.99 -7.28
N SER A 63 18.08 29.50 -6.11
CA SER A 63 19.27 30.02 -5.43
C SER A 63 20.55 29.68 -6.18
N GLY A 64 20.66 28.47 -6.75
CA GLY A 64 21.79 28.08 -7.59
C GLY A 64 21.94 28.98 -8.81
N ILE A 65 20.83 29.28 -9.50
CA ILE A 65 20.82 30.19 -10.66
C ILE A 65 21.28 31.59 -10.25
N ARG A 66 20.76 32.13 -9.13
CA ARG A 66 21.14 33.47 -8.63
C ARG A 66 22.61 33.53 -8.22
N PHE A 67 23.13 32.49 -7.58
CA PHE A 67 24.53 32.41 -7.18
C PHE A 67 25.46 32.44 -8.40
N ILE A 68 25.17 31.63 -9.41
CA ILE A 68 25.95 31.59 -10.67
C ILE A 68 25.97 32.97 -11.32
N ALA A 69 24.81 33.63 -11.45
CA ALA A 69 24.70 34.96 -12.03
C ALA A 69 25.51 36.02 -11.25
N CYS A 70 25.43 36.02 -9.92
CA CYS A 70 26.21 36.93 -9.07
C CYS A 70 27.71 36.69 -9.19
N THR A 71 28.18 35.43 -9.19
CA THR A 71 29.61 35.12 -9.32
C THR A 71 30.17 35.54 -10.68
N THR A 72 29.42 35.31 -11.76
CA THR A 72 29.83 35.73 -13.10
C THR A 72 29.86 37.26 -13.21
N GLY A 73 28.84 37.95 -12.67
CA GLY A 73 28.81 39.42 -12.64
C GLY A 73 29.97 40.02 -11.83
N ALA A 74 30.27 39.48 -10.66
CA ALA A 74 31.38 39.92 -9.82
C ALA A 74 32.75 39.71 -10.49
N ALA A 75 32.94 38.59 -11.19
CA ALA A 75 34.17 38.31 -11.93
C ALA A 75 34.38 39.32 -13.08
N ILE A 76 33.32 39.65 -13.83
CA ILE A 76 33.38 40.63 -14.92
C ILE A 76 33.69 42.04 -14.36
N ALA A 77 33.00 42.45 -13.29
CA ALA A 77 33.25 43.74 -12.66
C ALA A 77 34.68 43.84 -12.10
N GLY A 78 35.17 42.78 -11.45
CA GLY A 78 36.54 42.69 -10.96
C GLY A 78 37.58 42.79 -12.08
N LEU A 79 37.32 42.14 -13.23
CA LEU A 79 38.19 42.26 -14.39
C LEU A 79 38.26 43.70 -14.89
N VAL A 80 37.13 44.38 -15.06
CA VAL A 80 37.10 45.80 -15.50
C VAL A 80 37.86 46.71 -14.53
N ILE A 81 37.64 46.55 -13.23
CA ILE A 81 38.36 47.31 -12.18
C ILE A 81 39.87 47.02 -12.25
N ALA A 82 40.25 45.75 -12.39
CA ALA A 82 41.64 45.36 -12.53
C ALA A 82 42.25 45.91 -13.82
N THR A 83 41.55 45.95 -14.96
CA THR A 83 42.09 46.53 -16.19
C THR A 83 42.37 48.03 -16.04
N HIS A 84 41.48 48.76 -15.36
CA HIS A 84 41.68 50.18 -15.05
C HIS A 84 42.79 50.41 -14.02
N ALA A 85 42.97 49.49 -13.06
CA ALA A 85 44.08 49.53 -12.10
C ALA A 85 45.43 49.10 -12.73
N MET A 86 45.39 48.17 -13.68
CA MET A 86 46.56 47.64 -14.41
C MET A 86 47.05 48.58 -15.51
N THR A 87 46.30 49.65 -15.82
CA THR A 87 46.88 50.78 -16.56
C THR A 87 47.90 51.55 -15.71
N ALA A 88 48.04 51.24 -14.41
CA ALA A 88 48.99 51.87 -13.49
C ALA A 88 50.09 50.94 -12.94
N LEU A 89 50.14 49.64 -13.26
CA LEU A 89 51.23 48.78 -12.74
C LEU A 89 51.52 47.58 -13.66
N LEU A 90 52.47 47.77 -14.59
CA LEU A 90 53.17 46.70 -15.28
C LEU A 90 54.37 46.27 -14.44
N ALA A 91 54.26 45.15 -13.71
CA ALA A 91 55.39 44.24 -13.39
C ALA A 91 54.93 42.97 -12.64
N ALA A 92 55.36 41.82 -13.17
CA ALA A 92 55.66 40.54 -12.51
C ALA A 92 54.54 39.66 -11.86
N ALA A 93 54.19 38.59 -12.60
CA ALA A 93 54.15 37.15 -12.26
C ALA A 93 53.34 36.61 -11.02
N PRO A 94 53.15 35.27 -10.89
CA PRO A 94 51.84 34.61 -10.95
C PRO A 94 51.28 34.19 -9.58
N ALA A 95 49.96 34.08 -9.44
CA ALA A 95 49.36 33.50 -8.24
C ALA A 95 48.25 32.49 -8.57
N CYS A 96 48.46 31.27 -8.08
CA CYS A 96 47.56 30.12 -8.10
C CYS A 96 46.21 30.43 -7.45
N ALA A 97 45.14 29.81 -7.96
CA ALA A 97 44.03 29.36 -7.10
C ALA A 97 43.27 28.22 -7.78
N ALA A 98 43.32 27.05 -7.15
CA ALA A 98 42.47 25.90 -7.46
C ALA A 98 40.99 26.26 -7.23
N SER A 99 40.13 26.02 -8.22
CA SER A 99 38.69 25.92 -7.96
C SER A 99 38.39 24.49 -7.49
N ARG A 100 38.18 24.39 -6.18
CA ARG A 100 37.69 23.19 -5.50
C ARG A 100 36.38 22.73 -6.12
N GLY A 101 36.28 21.43 -6.35
CA GLY A 101 35.07 20.76 -6.81
C GLY A 101 33.87 21.15 -5.94
N SER A 102 32.82 21.65 -6.59
CA SER A 102 31.52 21.86 -5.97
C SER A 102 30.85 20.51 -5.74
N CYS A 103 31.30 19.77 -4.73
CA CYS A 103 30.54 18.66 -4.17
C CYS A 103 29.43 19.24 -3.29
N CYS A 104 28.35 19.71 -3.94
CA CYS A 104 27.11 20.08 -3.25
C CYS A 104 26.49 18.80 -2.67
N SER A 105 27.00 18.39 -1.51
CA SER A 105 26.42 17.34 -0.71
C SER A 105 24.98 17.72 -0.42
N THR A 106 24.04 16.87 -0.82
CA THR A 106 22.62 17.11 -0.51
C THR A 106 22.47 17.32 1.00
N PRO A 107 21.85 18.42 1.44
CA PRO A 107 21.69 18.70 2.85
C PRO A 107 21.03 17.52 3.57
N THR A 108 21.50 17.21 4.78
CA THR A 108 21.01 16.08 5.60
C THR A 108 19.49 16.11 5.76
N TRP A 109 18.90 17.30 5.94
CA TRP A 109 17.46 17.48 6.05
C TRP A 109 16.70 17.13 4.74
N MET A 110 17.29 17.37 3.57
CA MET A 110 16.73 16.98 2.27
C MET A 110 16.74 15.46 2.08
N LYS A 111 17.80 14.79 2.57
CA LYS A 111 17.86 13.32 2.60
C LYS A 111 16.78 12.74 3.52
N ARG A 112 16.61 13.30 4.73
CA ARG A 112 15.54 12.92 5.68
C ARG A 112 14.15 13.10 5.06
N LEU A 113 13.89 14.22 4.38
CA LEU A 113 12.60 14.44 3.72
C LEU A 113 12.32 13.43 2.60
N ARG A 114 13.34 13.05 1.80
CA ARG A 114 13.19 11.99 0.79
C ARG A 114 12.87 10.64 1.43
N GLN A 115 13.60 10.27 2.48
CA GLN A 115 13.31 9.05 3.25
C GLN A 115 11.90 9.07 3.83
N HIS A 116 11.44 10.22 4.33
CA HIS A 116 10.07 10.36 4.84
C HIS A 116 9.00 10.18 3.75
N VAL A 117 9.21 10.75 2.56
CA VAL A 117 8.32 10.55 1.41
C VAL A 117 8.28 9.08 0.99
N ASP A 118 9.43 8.43 0.88
CA ASP A 118 9.56 7.01 0.50
C ASP A 118 8.88 6.06 1.49
N ARG A 119 9.00 6.38 2.79
CA ARG A 119 8.31 5.69 3.88
C ARG A 119 6.79 5.86 3.79
N LEU A 120 6.29 7.09 3.57
CA LEU A 120 4.86 7.34 3.40
C LEU A 120 4.28 6.65 2.16
N ASP A 121 5.04 6.63 1.08
CA ASP A 121 4.66 5.99 -0.19
C ASP A 121 4.58 4.45 -0.05
N THR A 122 5.54 3.86 0.66
CA THR A 122 5.50 2.42 1.01
C THR A 122 4.33 2.09 1.93
N ALA A 123 4.05 2.94 2.93
CA ALA A 123 2.89 2.75 3.80
C ALA A 123 1.56 2.89 3.04
N ALA A 124 1.45 3.85 2.12
CA ALA A 124 0.26 4.05 1.28
C ALA A 124 0.00 2.85 0.36
N ARG A 125 1.06 2.30 -0.26
CA ARG A 125 0.98 1.04 -1.01
C ARG A 125 0.52 -0.12 -0.14
N GLY A 126 1.07 -0.26 1.06
CA GLY A 126 0.66 -1.29 2.01
C GLY A 126 -0.82 -1.19 2.40
N ALA A 127 -1.31 0.03 2.66
CA ALA A 127 -2.73 0.26 2.96
C ALA A 127 -3.64 -0.04 1.75
N TYR A 128 -3.19 0.23 0.52
CA TYR A 128 -3.91 -0.13 -0.70
C TYR A 128 -4.03 -1.65 -0.87
N VAL A 129 -2.90 -2.38 -0.75
CA VAL A 129 -2.88 -3.85 -0.82
C VAL A 129 -3.83 -4.42 0.23
N LEU A 130 -3.73 -3.94 1.47
CA LEU A 130 -4.56 -4.41 2.57
C LEU A 130 -6.05 -4.18 2.35
N ASN A 131 -6.44 -3.02 1.79
CA ASN A 131 -7.84 -2.76 1.44
C ASN A 131 -8.32 -3.70 0.32
N ASN A 132 -7.50 -3.90 -0.70
CA ASN A 132 -7.82 -4.78 -1.83
C ASN A 132 -7.90 -6.26 -1.42
N ASP A 133 -7.10 -6.68 -0.44
CA ASP A 133 -7.15 -8.04 0.11
C ASP A 133 -8.47 -8.26 0.86
N VAL A 134 -8.93 -7.29 1.66
CA VAL A 134 -10.25 -7.36 2.33
C VAL A 134 -11.38 -7.36 1.30
N ASP A 135 -11.33 -6.50 0.28
CA ASP A 135 -12.31 -6.49 -0.82
C ASP A 135 -12.34 -7.84 -1.55
N THR A 136 -11.18 -8.47 -1.74
CA THR A 136 -11.09 -9.76 -2.42
C THR A 136 -11.61 -10.89 -1.55
N ILE A 137 -11.29 -10.89 -0.25
CA ILE A 137 -11.83 -11.84 0.74
C ILE A 137 -13.36 -11.77 0.81
N GLU A 138 -13.94 -10.57 0.79
CA GLU A 138 -15.40 -10.39 0.78
C GLU A 138 -16.03 -10.79 -0.56
N ARG A 139 -15.34 -10.53 -1.68
CA ARG A 139 -15.80 -10.89 -3.02
C ARG A 139 -15.69 -12.38 -3.32
N LEU A 140 -14.86 -13.13 -2.59
CA LEU A 140 -14.88 -14.59 -2.65
C LEU A 140 -16.29 -15.02 -2.25
N GLY A 141 -17.09 -15.32 -3.26
CA GLY A 141 -18.54 -15.54 -3.13
C GLY A 141 -18.92 -16.78 -2.35
N LEU A 142 -18.07 -17.27 -1.45
CA LEU A 142 -18.24 -18.43 -0.57
C LEU A 142 -19.59 -18.38 0.17
N HIS A 143 -19.98 -17.21 0.70
CA HIS A 143 -21.30 -17.06 1.30
C HIS A 143 -22.42 -17.37 0.28
N ALA A 144 -22.33 -16.85 -0.94
CA ALA A 144 -23.32 -17.08 -1.99
C ALA A 144 -23.28 -18.52 -2.54
N THR A 145 -22.09 -19.09 -2.73
CA THR A 145 -21.86 -20.47 -3.18
C THR A 145 -22.47 -21.46 -2.18
N VAL A 146 -22.09 -21.36 -0.90
CA VAL A 146 -22.63 -22.23 0.15
C VAL A 146 -24.12 -22.01 0.33
N LYS A 147 -24.61 -20.76 0.29
CA LYS A 147 -26.05 -20.47 0.35
C LYS A 147 -26.80 -21.12 -0.82
N GLY A 148 -26.24 -21.10 -2.03
CA GLY A 148 -26.81 -21.77 -3.20
C GLY A 148 -26.89 -23.29 -3.01
N ASP A 149 -25.81 -23.91 -2.56
CA ASP A 149 -25.77 -25.34 -2.25
C ASP A 149 -26.78 -25.73 -1.16
N LYS A 150 -26.97 -24.88 -0.14
CA LYS A 150 -28.01 -25.08 0.89
C LYS A 150 -29.42 -25.00 0.31
N ILE A 151 -29.71 -24.04 -0.56
CA ILE A 151 -31.02 -23.94 -1.24
C ILE A 151 -31.28 -25.18 -2.07
N LEU A 152 -30.29 -25.65 -2.83
CA LEU A 152 -30.36 -26.86 -3.64
C LEU A 152 -30.65 -28.10 -2.76
N VAL A 153 -29.95 -28.24 -1.64
CA VAL A 153 -30.18 -29.32 -0.66
C VAL A 153 -31.59 -29.26 -0.10
N ARG A 154 -32.05 -28.07 0.32
CA ARG A 154 -33.39 -27.89 0.87
C ARG A 154 -34.48 -28.25 -0.14
N LEU A 155 -34.34 -27.84 -1.40
CA LEU A 155 -35.25 -28.23 -2.48
C LEU A 155 -35.30 -29.75 -2.66
N GLY A 156 -34.16 -30.45 -2.54
CA GLY A 156 -34.11 -31.91 -2.58
C GLY A 156 -34.78 -32.57 -1.37
N LEU A 157 -34.59 -32.03 -0.17
CA LEU A 157 -35.22 -32.51 1.06
C LEU A 157 -36.75 -32.34 1.03
N GLU A 158 -37.24 -31.21 0.52
CA GLU A 158 -38.67 -30.90 0.39
C GLU A 158 -39.42 -31.89 -0.53
N ARG A 159 -38.73 -32.53 -1.48
CA ARG A 159 -39.29 -33.59 -2.34
C ARG A 159 -39.49 -34.93 -1.61
N GLY A 160 -38.88 -35.10 -0.44
CA GLY A 160 -39.04 -36.27 0.41
C GLY A 160 -38.11 -37.44 0.09
N ARG A 161 -37.91 -38.29 1.10
CA ARG A 161 -36.92 -39.39 1.11
C ARG A 161 -37.09 -40.42 -0.01
N GLY A 162 -38.32 -40.65 -0.46
CA GLY A 162 -38.63 -41.62 -1.53
C GLY A 162 -38.28 -41.14 -2.94
N GLN A 163 -37.98 -39.86 -3.12
CA GLN A 163 -37.74 -39.27 -4.44
C GLN A 163 -36.27 -39.35 -4.84
N HIS A 164 -35.78 -40.56 -5.12
CA HIS A 164 -34.36 -40.85 -5.39
C HIS A 164 -33.74 -39.98 -6.51
N HIS A 165 -34.46 -39.75 -7.61
CA HIS A 165 -33.98 -38.90 -8.70
C HIS A 165 -33.70 -37.46 -8.26
N SER A 166 -34.47 -36.93 -7.31
CA SER A 166 -34.22 -35.58 -6.77
C SER A 166 -32.93 -35.56 -5.96
N ILE A 167 -32.68 -36.58 -5.15
CA ILE A 167 -31.47 -36.68 -4.33
C ILE A 167 -30.24 -36.88 -5.21
N GLU A 168 -30.33 -37.71 -6.24
CA GLU A 168 -29.26 -37.90 -7.22
C GLU A 168 -28.93 -36.61 -7.97
N GLU A 169 -29.94 -35.83 -8.38
CA GLU A 169 -29.74 -34.55 -9.04
C GLU A 169 -29.07 -33.52 -8.11
N VAL A 170 -29.48 -33.45 -6.84
CA VAL A 170 -28.81 -32.60 -5.85
C VAL A 170 -27.35 -33.03 -5.68
N VAL A 171 -27.06 -34.33 -5.52
CA VAL A 171 -25.68 -34.83 -5.43
C VAL A 171 -24.88 -34.45 -6.68
N ARG A 172 -25.47 -34.57 -7.87
CA ARG A 172 -24.82 -34.23 -9.14
C ARG A 172 -24.46 -32.75 -9.21
N GLN A 173 -25.36 -31.87 -8.80
CA GLN A 173 -25.14 -30.42 -8.79
C GLN A 173 -24.11 -30.01 -7.73
N LEU A 174 -24.16 -30.58 -6.53
CA LEU A 174 -23.15 -30.35 -5.50
C LEU A 174 -21.76 -30.80 -5.97
N ARG A 175 -21.65 -31.95 -6.63
CA ARG A 175 -20.37 -32.41 -7.23
C ARG A 175 -19.87 -31.47 -8.31
N LYS A 176 -20.77 -30.84 -9.08
CA LYS A 176 -20.41 -29.85 -10.10
C LYS A 176 -19.88 -28.55 -9.46
N ASN A 177 -20.46 -28.13 -8.33
CA ASN A 177 -20.07 -26.91 -7.61
C ASN A 177 -18.84 -27.11 -6.71
N HIS A 178 -18.55 -28.35 -6.31
CA HIS A 178 -17.48 -28.66 -5.36
C HIS A 178 -16.09 -28.18 -5.78
N PRO A 179 -15.62 -28.34 -7.03
CA PRO A 179 -14.31 -27.85 -7.45
C PRO A 179 -14.19 -26.32 -7.36
N SER A 180 -15.24 -25.57 -7.76
CA SER A 180 -15.19 -24.11 -7.67
C SER A 180 -15.21 -23.64 -6.22
N LEU A 181 -15.93 -24.33 -5.33
CA LEU A 181 -15.90 -24.05 -3.90
C LEU A 181 -14.48 -24.28 -3.32
N LEU A 182 -13.81 -25.37 -3.70
CA LEU A 182 -12.44 -25.65 -3.28
C LEU A 182 -11.45 -24.59 -3.77
N CYS A 183 -11.57 -24.14 -5.03
CA CYS A 183 -10.76 -23.04 -5.53
C CYS A 183 -11.01 -21.75 -4.74
N GLN A 184 -12.26 -21.39 -4.48
CA GLN A 184 -12.60 -20.21 -3.67
C GLN A 184 -12.04 -20.30 -2.24
N LEU A 185 -11.99 -21.49 -1.64
CA LEU A 185 -11.39 -21.71 -0.32
C LEU A 185 -9.87 -21.58 -0.34
N ALA A 186 -9.20 -22.08 -1.38
CA ALA A 186 -7.76 -21.93 -1.56
C ALA A 186 -7.39 -20.45 -1.77
N ASP A 187 -8.14 -19.74 -2.61
CA ASP A 187 -7.99 -18.30 -2.80
C ASP A 187 -8.19 -17.55 -1.47
N LEU A 188 -9.18 -17.95 -0.67
CA LEU A 188 -9.43 -17.34 0.64
C LEU A 188 -8.23 -17.52 1.58
N GLU A 189 -7.68 -18.73 1.65
CA GLU A 189 -6.51 -19.02 2.48
C GLU A 189 -5.30 -18.15 2.08
N GLU A 190 -5.02 -18.05 0.78
CA GLU A 190 -3.95 -17.22 0.25
C GLU A 190 -4.14 -15.74 0.63
N HIS A 191 -5.33 -15.20 0.40
CA HIS A 191 -5.60 -13.78 0.68
C HIS A 191 -5.58 -13.47 2.18
N ILE A 192 -6.01 -14.40 3.04
CA ILE A 192 -5.87 -14.24 4.49
C ILE A 192 -4.39 -14.21 4.88
N CYS A 193 -3.55 -15.08 4.30
CA CYS A 193 -2.12 -15.10 4.57
C CYS A 193 -1.43 -13.81 4.12
N LEU A 194 -1.74 -13.34 2.90
CA LEU A 194 -1.24 -12.06 2.37
C LEU A 194 -1.68 -10.88 3.23
N TYR A 195 -2.95 -10.84 3.62
CA TYR A 195 -3.50 -9.85 4.52
C TYR A 195 -2.71 -9.79 5.85
N PHE A 196 -2.51 -10.93 6.52
CA PHE A 196 -1.76 -10.97 7.78
C PHE A 196 -0.29 -10.59 7.59
N ALA A 197 0.34 -10.98 6.49
CA ALA A 197 1.70 -10.57 6.16
C ALA A 197 1.79 -9.04 6.00
N ALA A 198 0.84 -8.43 5.28
CA ALA A 198 0.76 -6.98 5.11
C ALA A 198 0.53 -6.25 6.44
N VAL A 199 -0.36 -6.74 7.31
CA VAL A 199 -0.56 -6.19 8.66
C VAL A 199 0.71 -6.30 9.50
N ASN A 200 1.38 -7.46 9.49
CA ASN A 200 2.61 -7.67 10.26
C ASN A 200 3.73 -6.75 9.76
N HIS A 201 3.86 -6.57 8.45
CA HIS A 201 4.82 -5.63 7.87
C HIS A 201 4.50 -4.18 8.28
N ALA A 202 3.23 -3.78 8.26
CA ALA A 202 2.80 -2.46 8.73
C ALA A 202 3.10 -2.25 10.23
N ARG A 203 2.87 -3.26 11.08
CA ARG A 203 3.20 -3.20 12.51
C ARG A 203 4.69 -3.06 12.75
N LEU A 204 5.53 -3.84 12.08
CA LEU A 204 6.99 -3.72 12.16
C LEU A 204 7.46 -2.33 11.73
N PHE A 205 6.88 -1.79 10.66
CA PHE A 205 7.15 -0.43 10.23
C PHE A 205 6.79 0.62 11.29
N TYR A 206 5.63 0.49 11.94
CA TYR A 206 5.24 1.37 13.06
C TYR A 206 6.21 1.27 14.24
N VAL A 207 6.61 0.06 14.64
CA VAL A 207 7.58 -0.15 15.74
C VAL A 207 8.93 0.48 15.41
N HIS A 208 9.45 0.26 14.20
CA HIS A 208 10.68 0.91 13.75
C HIS A 208 10.55 2.44 13.70
N HIS A 209 9.39 2.96 13.32
CA HIS A 209 9.14 4.40 13.30
C HIS A 209 9.11 5.03 14.69
N LEU A 210 8.43 4.39 15.64
CA LEU A 210 8.38 4.83 17.04
C LEU A 210 9.79 4.81 17.65
N ASN A 211 10.52 3.71 17.46
CA ASN A 211 11.90 3.60 17.97
C ASN A 211 12.86 4.62 17.34
N ALA A 212 12.66 5.00 16.07
CA ALA A 212 13.45 6.04 15.41
C ALA A 212 13.05 7.48 15.80
N GLN A 213 11.84 7.70 16.33
CA GLN A 213 11.41 9.00 16.88
C GLN A 213 11.86 9.21 18.31
N SER A 214 12.08 8.14 19.07
CA SER A 214 12.63 8.18 20.44
C SER A 214 14.10 8.61 20.52
N ASP A 215 14.76 8.81 19.38
CA ASP A 215 16.12 9.31 19.30
C ASP A 215 16.10 10.85 19.53
N PRO A 216 16.67 11.37 20.64
CA PRO A 216 16.49 12.76 21.10
C PRO A 216 17.09 13.84 20.17
N ASN A 217 17.59 13.47 19.00
CA ASN A 217 18.14 14.37 17.99
C ASN A 217 17.14 14.69 16.84
N THR A 218 15.86 14.32 16.98
CA THR A 218 14.81 14.52 15.96
C THR A 218 13.99 15.82 16.14
N GLU A 219 14.47 16.78 16.93
CA GLU A 219 13.98 18.15 16.81
C GLU A 219 14.77 18.87 15.71
N LEU A 220 14.14 19.03 14.54
CA LEU A 220 14.59 20.04 13.58
C LEU A 220 13.97 21.37 13.99
N PRO A 221 14.76 22.46 14.06
CA PRO A 221 14.23 23.78 14.39
C PRO A 221 13.30 24.27 13.26
N LEU A 222 12.26 24.99 13.67
CA LEU A 222 11.28 25.72 12.86
C LEU A 222 11.90 26.50 11.68
#